data_AF-A0A844U529-F1
#
_entry.id   AF-A0A844U529-F1
#
_cell.length_a   1.000
_cell.length_b   1.000
_cell.length_c   1.000
_cell.angle_alpha   90.00
_cell.angle_beta   90.00
_cell.angle_gamma   90.00
#
_symmetry.space_group_name_H-M   'P 1'
#
loop_
_entity.id
_entity.type
_entity.pdbx_description
1 polymer ?
#
loop_
_entity_poly.entity_id
_entity_poly.type
_entity_poly.pdbx_seq_one_letter_code
_entity_poly.pdbx_strand_id
1 'polypeptide(L)'
;MKKLIVLFFIAFLVVSCNDKKPTPFIEKSKMEEILYDIAMLYAINNSYVYTVDNDTIPRITINSIFNKHQVDSLSFTENNAYYINLNKGVYYEMQDRIYARIVINQTKFEVDDFVNKVLDTKRIDVKMMRNAVKNHLDELSEKSDSAGELKVDGDSIKQLSNQDKTQVDSLKQKSKRRIARIVKNDTLSIDTIKRVK
;
A
#
# COMPACT_ATOMS: atom_id res chain seq x y z
N MET A 1 53.47 32.47 -16.55
CA MET A 1 52.97 31.15 -17.02
C MET A 1 52.20 30.40 -15.93
N LYS A 2 52.79 30.07 -14.77
CA LYS A 2 52.12 29.28 -13.71
C LYS A 2 50.85 29.92 -13.12
N LYS A 3 50.82 31.24 -12.93
CA LYS A 3 49.67 31.97 -12.36
C LYS A 3 48.43 32.02 -13.28
N LEU A 4 48.64 32.03 -14.60
CA LEU A 4 47.57 32.00 -15.61
C LEU A 4 46.93 30.62 -15.72
N ILE A 5 47.71 29.55 -15.58
CA ILE A 5 47.20 28.16 -15.55
C ILE A 5 46.30 27.93 -14.34
N VAL A 6 46.70 28.43 -13.16
CA VAL A 6 45.89 28.35 -11.94
C VAL A 6 44.59 29.15 -12.09
N LEU A 7 44.65 30.35 -12.68
CA LEU A 7 43.47 31.17 -12.95
C LEU A 7 42.50 30.47 -13.91
N PHE A 8 43.02 29.81 -14.95
CA PHE A 8 42.22 29.07 -15.93
C PHE A 8 41.58 27.82 -15.33
N PHE A 9 42.30 27.10 -14.46
CA PHE A 9 41.76 25.97 -13.70
C PHE A 9 40.63 26.41 -12.75
N ILE A 10 40.82 27.53 -12.05
CA ILE A 10 39.81 28.11 -11.16
C ILE A 10 38.58 28.57 -11.98
N ALA A 11 38.78 29.21 -13.13
CA ALA A 11 37.69 29.61 -14.01
C ALA A 11 36.91 28.40 -14.57
N PHE A 12 37.59 27.31 -14.92
CA PHE A 12 36.96 26.08 -15.40
C PHE A 12 36.10 25.39 -14.34
N LEU A 13 36.48 25.48 -13.06
CA LEU A 13 35.71 24.95 -11.93
C LEU A 13 34.36 25.67 -11.73
N VAL A 14 34.23 26.95 -12.13
CA VAL A 14 32.98 27.73 -11.95
C VAL A 14 31.97 27.49 -13.09
N VAL A 15 32.41 27.01 -14.26
CA VAL A 15 31.56 26.81 -15.45
C VAL A 15 30.86 25.43 -15.47
N SER A 16 31.18 24.55 -14.52
CA SER A 16 30.60 23.19 -14.47
C SER A 16 29.16 23.12 -13.95
N CYS A 17 28.55 24.24 -13.54
CA CYS A 17 27.16 24.25 -13.07
C CYS A 17 26.22 24.51 -14.26
N ASN A 18 25.80 23.43 -14.89
CA ASN A 18 24.81 23.46 -15.95
C ASN A 18 23.70 22.50 -15.54
N ASP A 19 22.51 23.03 -15.20
CA ASP A 19 21.27 22.29 -14.89
C ASP A 19 20.70 21.63 -16.16
N LYS A 20 21.53 20.87 -16.87
CA LYS A 20 21.13 20.19 -18.09
C LYS A 20 20.32 18.97 -17.72
N LYS A 21 19.19 18.82 -18.41
CA LYS A 21 18.35 17.62 -18.36
C LYS A 21 19.21 16.39 -18.70
N PRO A 22 19.31 15.37 -17.82
CA PRO A 22 20.14 14.18 -18.05
C PRO A 22 19.69 13.39 -19.29
N THR A 23 20.61 12.62 -19.87
CA THR A 23 20.32 11.71 -20.97
C THR A 23 20.96 10.36 -20.67
N PRO A 24 20.18 9.28 -20.46
CA PRO A 24 18.73 9.20 -20.63
C PRO A 24 17.95 9.95 -19.53
N PHE A 25 16.83 10.56 -19.92
CA PHE A 25 15.95 11.25 -18.98
C PHE A 25 14.92 10.30 -18.39
N ILE A 26 14.71 10.38 -17.08
CA ILE A 26 13.67 9.67 -16.35
C ILE A 26 12.53 10.66 -16.10
N GLU A 27 11.37 10.39 -16.69
CA GLU A 27 10.16 11.19 -16.47
C GLU A 27 9.73 11.20 -15.00
N LYS A 28 9.09 12.29 -14.56
CA LYS A 28 8.77 12.55 -13.15
C LYS A 28 7.96 11.41 -12.52
N SER A 29 6.95 10.92 -13.24
CA SER A 29 6.11 9.79 -12.78
C SER A 29 6.92 8.51 -12.59
N LYS A 30 7.81 8.19 -13.54
CA LYS A 30 8.70 7.03 -13.44
C LYS A 30 9.69 7.20 -12.27
N MET A 31 10.19 8.40 -12.04
CA MET A 31 11.06 8.70 -10.90
C MET A 31 10.33 8.50 -9.57
N GLU A 32 9.07 8.93 -9.47
CA GLU A 32 8.23 8.68 -8.28
C GLU A 32 8.01 7.18 -8.03
N GLU A 33 7.84 6.37 -9.07
CA GLU A 33 7.72 4.91 -8.94
C GLU A 33 9.02 4.27 -8.46
N ILE A 34 10.17 4.69 -8.99
CA ILE A 34 11.49 4.22 -8.55
C ILE A 34 11.71 4.57 -7.09
N LEU A 35 11.49 5.82 -6.69
CA LEU A 35 11.68 6.28 -5.31
C LEU A 35 10.72 5.61 -4.33
N TYR A 36 9.48 5.31 -4.75
CA TYR A 36 8.54 4.52 -3.96
C TYR A 36 9.07 3.11 -3.69
N ASP A 37 9.56 2.41 -4.72
CA ASP A 37 10.11 1.06 -4.57
C ASP A 37 11.40 1.06 -3.72
N ILE A 38 12.23 2.09 -3.83
CA ILE A 38 13.39 2.29 -2.96
C ILE A 38 12.95 2.47 -1.50
N ALA A 39 11.95 3.30 -1.24
CA ALA A 39 11.40 3.49 0.11
C ALA A 39 10.86 2.17 0.68
N MET A 40 10.17 1.38 -0.14
CA MET A 40 9.68 0.07 0.24
C MET A 40 10.81 -0.91 0.55
N LEU A 41 11.87 -0.94 -0.29
CA LEU A 41 13.07 -1.74 -0.04
C LEU A 41 13.69 -1.42 1.31
N TYR A 42 13.85 -0.13 1.64
CA TYR A 42 14.36 0.28 2.95
C TYR A 42 13.43 -0.13 4.08
N ALA A 43 12.12 0.01 3.94
CA ALA A 43 11.16 -0.43 4.95
C ALA A 43 11.25 -1.95 5.21
N ILE A 44 11.36 -2.75 4.14
CA ILE A 44 11.52 -4.21 4.22
C ILE A 44 12.84 -4.57 4.90
N ASN A 45 13.95 -3.97 4.47
CA ASN A 45 15.28 -4.27 5.01
C ASN A 45 15.44 -3.86 6.48
N ASN A 46 14.70 -2.86 6.95
CA ASN A 46 14.68 -2.47 8.36
C ASN A 46 13.65 -3.25 9.20
N SER A 47 12.89 -4.17 8.60
CA SER A 47 11.98 -5.04 9.34
C SER A 47 12.73 -6.26 9.89
N TYR A 48 12.41 -6.64 11.12
CA TYR A 48 13.09 -7.69 11.90
C TYR A 48 13.25 -9.03 11.14
N VAL A 49 12.29 -9.39 10.29
CA VAL A 49 12.26 -10.65 9.53
C VAL A 49 13.43 -10.76 8.54
N TYR A 50 13.94 -9.64 8.02
CA TYR A 50 15.02 -9.59 7.03
C TYR A 50 16.39 -9.25 7.62
N THR A 51 16.45 -8.89 8.91
CA THR A 51 17.70 -8.57 9.63
C THR A 51 18.31 -9.78 10.33
N VAL A 52 17.51 -10.82 10.62
CA VAL A 52 18.03 -12.11 11.09
C VAL A 52 18.66 -12.83 9.90
N ASP A 53 19.86 -13.41 10.05
CA ASP A 53 20.58 -14.18 9.03
C ASP A 53 19.80 -15.44 8.61
N ASN A 54 18.70 -15.23 7.90
CA ASN A 54 17.94 -16.24 7.19
C ASN A 54 18.50 -16.32 5.78
N ASP A 55 19.52 -17.14 5.58
CA ASP A 55 20.09 -17.47 4.26
C ASP A 55 19.08 -18.11 3.29
N THR A 56 17.87 -18.41 3.77
CA THR A 56 16.76 -18.98 3.00
C THR A 56 15.96 -17.95 2.22
N ILE A 57 16.08 -16.65 2.53
CA ILE A 57 15.32 -15.58 1.86
C ILE A 57 16.25 -14.81 0.92
N PRO A 58 15.98 -14.80 -0.40
CA PRO A 58 16.75 -13.99 -1.34
C PRO A 58 16.72 -12.51 -0.92
N ARG A 59 17.89 -11.93 -0.67
CA ARG A 59 17.99 -10.49 -0.33
C ARG A 59 17.64 -9.67 -1.57
N ILE A 60 16.55 -8.91 -1.48
CA ILE A 60 16.21 -7.89 -2.47
C ILE A 60 17.21 -6.75 -2.28
N THR A 61 17.82 -6.29 -3.38
CA THR A 61 18.82 -5.23 -3.34
C THR A 61 18.36 -4.03 -4.15
N ILE A 62 19.09 -2.91 -4.06
CA ILE A 62 18.83 -1.74 -4.89
C ILE A 62 18.90 -2.09 -6.40
N ASN A 63 19.77 -3.02 -6.80
CA ASN A 63 19.87 -3.50 -8.17
C ASN A 63 18.58 -4.19 -8.64
N SER A 64 17.85 -4.86 -7.76
CA SER A 64 16.55 -5.45 -8.09
C SER A 64 15.54 -4.38 -8.51
N ILE A 65 15.58 -3.20 -7.88
CA ILE A 65 14.71 -2.06 -8.23
C ILE A 65 15.12 -1.45 -9.57
N PHE A 66 16.42 -1.22 -9.77
CA PHE A 66 16.98 -0.72 -11.02
C PHE A 66 16.64 -1.61 -12.22
N ASN A 67 16.76 -2.94 -12.05
CA ASN A 67 16.37 -3.92 -13.06
C ASN A 67 14.86 -3.88 -13.36
N LYS A 68 14.00 -3.79 -12.34
CA LYS A 68 12.54 -3.67 -12.51
C LYS A 68 12.16 -2.47 -13.37
N HIS A 69 12.84 -1.34 -13.18
CA HIS A 69 12.55 -0.09 -13.87
C HIS A 69 13.33 0.12 -15.17
N GLN A 70 14.22 -0.82 -15.53
CA GLN A 70 15.11 -0.71 -16.70
C GLN A 70 15.93 0.60 -16.64
N VAL A 71 16.51 0.87 -15.47
CA VAL A 71 17.32 2.05 -15.20
C VAL A 71 18.62 1.58 -14.56
N ASP A 72 19.77 2.11 -15.00
CA ASP A 72 21.04 1.86 -14.34
C ASP A 72 21.32 2.88 -13.22
N SER A 73 22.30 2.57 -12.37
CA SER A 73 22.63 3.40 -11.20
C SER A 73 23.12 4.80 -11.56
N LEU A 74 23.82 4.96 -12.69
CA LEU A 74 24.32 6.26 -13.15
C LEU A 74 23.15 7.12 -13.63
N SER A 75 22.31 6.58 -14.51
CA SER A 75 21.09 7.22 -14.99
C SER A 75 20.18 7.66 -13.84
N PHE A 76 19.98 6.81 -12.83
CA PHE A 76 19.23 7.18 -11.63
C PHE A 76 19.88 8.34 -10.88
N THR A 77 21.19 8.28 -10.63
CA THR A 77 21.92 9.29 -9.85
C THR A 77 21.86 10.66 -10.51
N GLU A 78 22.08 10.73 -11.82
CA GLU A 78 22.01 11.97 -12.59
C GLU A 78 20.60 12.57 -12.60
N ASN A 79 19.57 11.74 -12.82
CA ASN A 79 18.18 12.19 -12.78
C ASN A 79 17.74 12.59 -11.36
N ASN A 80 18.21 11.90 -10.32
CA ASN A 80 17.96 12.26 -8.94
C ASN A 80 18.54 13.64 -8.61
N ALA A 81 19.81 13.87 -8.97
CA ALA A 81 20.45 15.16 -8.82
C ALA A 81 19.70 16.25 -9.61
N TYR A 82 19.29 15.97 -10.84
CA TYR A 82 18.48 16.88 -11.65
C TYR A 82 17.19 17.29 -10.93
N TYR A 83 16.40 16.33 -10.41
CA TYR A 83 15.15 16.66 -9.72
C TYR A 83 15.35 17.35 -8.37
N ILE A 84 16.44 17.07 -7.66
CA ILE A 84 16.80 17.75 -6.40
C ILE A 84 17.11 19.24 -6.67
N ASN A 85 17.80 19.51 -7.78
CA ASN A 85 18.20 20.87 -8.17
C ASN A 85 17.10 21.61 -8.97
N LEU A 86 16.11 20.89 -9.50
CA LEU A 86 14.95 21.47 -10.15
C LEU A 86 14.20 22.38 -9.15
N ASN A 87 13.62 23.48 -9.65
CA ASN A 87 12.96 24.56 -8.90
C ASN A 87 12.46 24.16 -7.50
N LYS A 88 12.73 25.02 -6.51
CA LYS A 88 12.32 24.83 -5.11
C LYS A 88 10.90 24.25 -5.01
N GLY A 89 10.79 23.02 -4.49
CA GLY A 89 9.52 22.36 -4.21
C GLY A 89 9.23 21.13 -5.06
N VAL A 90 9.77 20.98 -6.27
CA VAL A 90 9.41 19.84 -7.15
C VAL A 90 9.77 18.50 -6.52
N TYR A 91 11.00 18.38 -6.00
CA TYR A 91 11.43 17.16 -5.31
C TYR A 91 10.59 16.88 -4.06
N TYR A 92 10.28 17.92 -3.29
CA TYR A 92 9.45 17.80 -2.09
C TYR A 92 8.04 17.30 -2.42
N GLU A 93 7.41 17.82 -3.47
CA GLU A 93 6.10 17.33 -3.92
C GLU A 93 6.12 15.87 -4.36
N MET A 94 7.22 15.40 -4.97
CA MET A 94 7.37 13.97 -5.27
C MET A 94 7.40 13.16 -3.98
N GLN A 95 8.17 13.59 -2.98
CA GLN A 95 8.23 12.94 -1.67
C GLN A 95 6.86 12.91 -0.98
N ASP A 96 6.10 14.01 -1.01
CA ASP A 96 4.74 14.07 -0.46
C ASP A 96 3.80 13.05 -1.13
N ARG A 97 3.86 12.93 -2.47
CA ARG A 97 3.06 11.95 -3.21
C ARG A 97 3.46 10.51 -2.89
N ILE A 98 4.76 10.24 -2.80
CA ILE A 98 5.29 8.93 -2.41
C ILE A 98 4.83 8.56 -1.00
N TYR A 99 4.97 9.49 -0.05
CA TYR A 99 4.52 9.29 1.34
C TYR A 99 3.01 9.04 1.42
N ALA A 100 2.20 9.85 0.74
CA ALA A 100 0.76 9.65 0.68
C ALA A 100 0.39 8.28 0.12
N ARG A 101 1.08 7.82 -0.94
CA ARG A 101 0.88 6.49 -1.53
C ARG A 101 1.20 5.38 -0.52
N ILE A 102 2.27 5.51 0.26
CA ILE A 102 2.65 4.55 1.30
C ILE A 102 1.54 4.45 2.36
N VAL A 103 1.09 5.58 2.91
CA VAL A 103 0.05 5.63 3.95
C VAL A 103 -1.27 5.03 3.43
N ILE A 104 -1.69 5.40 2.21
CA ILE A 104 -2.90 4.85 1.60
C ILE A 104 -2.82 3.33 1.47
N ASN A 105 -1.67 2.80 1.03
CA ASN A 105 -1.49 1.37 0.86
C ASN A 105 -1.45 0.61 2.19
N GLN A 106 -0.85 1.20 3.23
CA GLN A 106 -0.90 0.66 4.59
C GLN A 106 -2.33 0.60 5.13
N THR A 107 -3.08 1.70 5.03
CA THR A 107 -4.47 1.75 5.47
C THR A 107 -5.35 0.76 4.71
N LYS A 108 -5.13 0.60 3.39
CA LYS A 108 -5.84 -0.42 2.60
C LYS A 108 -5.58 -1.83 3.14
N PHE A 109 -4.32 -2.16 3.42
CA PHE A 109 -3.93 -3.45 3.97
C PHE A 109 -4.59 -3.72 5.34
N GLU A 110 -4.57 -2.74 6.25
CA GLU A 110 -5.22 -2.86 7.57
C GLU A 110 -6.74 -3.06 7.45
N VAL A 111 -7.39 -2.34 6.53
CA VAL A 111 -8.82 -2.49 6.27
C VAL A 111 -9.13 -3.86 5.69
N ASP A 112 -8.34 -4.33 4.73
CA ASP A 112 -8.51 -5.63 4.10
C ASP A 112 -8.29 -6.78 5.10
N ASP A 113 -7.26 -6.69 5.96
CA ASP A 113 -7.01 -7.63 7.06
C ASP A 113 -8.20 -7.67 8.04
N PHE A 114 -8.69 -6.50 8.46
CA PHE A 114 -9.86 -6.41 9.34
C PHE A 114 -11.11 -7.02 8.70
N VAL A 115 -11.37 -6.73 7.42
CA VAL A 115 -12.51 -7.30 6.69
C VAL A 115 -12.38 -8.82 6.60
N ASN A 116 -11.19 -9.34 6.30
CA ASN A 116 -10.97 -10.79 6.22
C ASN A 116 -11.19 -11.47 7.57
N LYS A 117 -10.68 -10.90 8.67
CA LYS A 117 -10.94 -11.42 10.03
C LYS A 117 -12.43 -11.47 10.37
N VAL A 118 -13.17 -10.41 10.05
CA VAL A 118 -14.64 -10.38 10.25
C VAL A 118 -15.35 -11.43 9.40
N LEU A 119 -14.93 -11.60 8.14
CA LEU A 119 -15.50 -12.61 7.25
C LEU A 119 -15.22 -14.02 7.76
N ASP A 120 -14.02 -14.29 8.28
CA ASP A 120 -13.65 -15.59 8.83
C ASP A 120 -14.41 -15.90 10.12
N THR A 121 -14.61 -14.93 11.02
CA THR A 121 -15.50 -15.11 12.18
C THR A 121 -16.91 -15.46 11.74
N LYS A 122 -17.50 -14.70 10.79
CA LYS A 122 -18.84 -15.01 10.27
C LYS A 122 -18.91 -16.40 9.63
N ARG A 123 -17.88 -16.83 8.91
CA ARG A 123 -17.81 -18.17 8.32
C ARG A 123 -17.77 -19.26 9.38
N ILE A 124 -17.05 -19.05 10.49
CA ILE A 124 -17.01 -19.96 11.63
C ILE A 124 -18.41 -20.07 12.26
N ASP A 125 -19.09 -18.95 12.50
CA ASP A 125 -20.45 -18.93 13.06
C ASP A 125 -21.44 -19.70 12.18
N VAL A 126 -21.42 -19.46 10.86
CA VAL A 126 -22.26 -20.18 9.90
C VAL A 126 -21.93 -21.68 9.87
N LYS A 127 -20.66 -22.05 9.99
CA LYS A 127 -20.25 -23.46 10.05
C LYS A 127 -20.74 -24.12 11.34
N MET A 128 -20.65 -23.43 12.48
CA MET A 128 -21.18 -23.91 13.76
C MET A 128 -22.71 -24.05 13.71
N MET A 129 -23.42 -23.05 13.20
CA MET A 129 -24.88 -23.12 13.01
C MET A 129 -25.27 -24.26 12.07
N ARG A 130 -24.55 -24.47 10.96
CA ARG A 130 -24.79 -25.60 10.06
C ARG A 130 -24.60 -26.94 10.76
N ASN A 131 -23.53 -27.09 11.55
CA ASN A 131 -23.27 -28.31 12.29
C ASN A 131 -24.31 -28.55 13.39
N ALA A 132 -24.72 -27.50 14.11
CA ALA A 132 -25.78 -27.58 15.11
C ALA A 132 -27.12 -27.98 14.47
N VAL A 133 -27.48 -27.37 13.33
CA VAL A 133 -28.68 -27.74 12.56
C VAL A 133 -28.58 -29.18 12.06
N LYS A 134 -27.42 -29.61 11.55
CA LYS A 134 -27.20 -30.99 11.09
C LYS A 134 -27.35 -31.99 12.23
N ASN A 135 -26.69 -31.76 13.36
CA ASN A 135 -26.80 -32.64 14.53
C ASN A 135 -28.25 -32.70 15.04
N HIS A 136 -28.95 -31.58 15.05
CA HIS A 136 -30.36 -31.53 15.46
C HIS A 136 -31.28 -32.23 14.45
N LEU A 137 -30.95 -32.22 13.15
CA LEU A 137 -31.63 -33.01 12.11
C LEU A 137 -31.37 -34.50 12.28
N ASP A 138 -30.13 -34.89 12.59
CA ASP A 138 -29.74 -36.28 12.81
C ASP A 138 -30.45 -36.85 14.08
N GLU A 139 -30.51 -36.07 15.17
CA GLU A 139 -31.27 -36.41 16.39
C GLU A 139 -32.79 -36.49 16.16
N LEU A 140 -33.34 -35.65 15.29
CA LEU A 140 -34.75 -35.73 14.88
C LEU A 140 -35.01 -36.93 13.97
N SER A 141 -34.03 -37.32 13.14
CA SER A 141 -34.13 -38.50 12.29
C SER A 141 -34.14 -39.80 13.10
N GLU A 142 -33.28 -39.92 14.11
CA GLU A 142 -33.27 -41.05 15.06
C GLU A 142 -34.56 -41.15 15.89
N LYS A 143 -35.21 -40.01 16.20
CA LYS A 143 -36.52 -40.01 16.87
C LYS A 143 -37.70 -40.30 15.92
N SER A 144 -37.58 -39.97 14.63
CA SER A 144 -38.65 -40.12 13.64
C SER A 144 -38.85 -41.54 13.13
N ASP A 145 -37.92 -42.47 13.39
CA ASP A 145 -38.14 -43.92 13.21
C ASP A 145 -39.25 -44.46 14.15
N SER A 146 -39.80 -43.62 15.05
CA SER A 146 -40.94 -43.94 15.91
C SER A 146 -42.21 -43.09 15.71
N ALA A 147 -42.26 -42.11 14.79
CA ALA A 147 -43.50 -41.41 14.41
C ALA A 147 -43.35 -40.65 13.07
N GLY A 148 -44.32 -40.86 12.16
CA GLY A 148 -44.27 -40.51 10.73
C GLY A 148 -44.18 -39.02 10.34
N GLU A 149 -43.91 -38.84 9.03
CA GLU A 149 -43.50 -37.63 8.30
C GLU A 149 -44.14 -36.28 8.68
N LEU A 150 -43.31 -35.23 8.80
CA LEU A 150 -43.70 -33.83 8.64
C LEU A 150 -42.84 -33.15 7.55
N LYS A 151 -43.48 -32.50 6.58
CA LYS A 151 -42.85 -31.77 5.45
C LYS A 151 -42.34 -30.39 5.90
N VAL A 152 -41.13 -30.01 5.48
CA VAL A 152 -40.53 -28.70 5.74
C VAL A 152 -40.76 -27.77 4.53
N ASP A 153 -41.36 -26.61 4.77
CA ASP A 153 -41.71 -25.60 3.75
C ASP A 153 -40.53 -24.64 3.45
N GLY A 154 -40.21 -24.49 2.16
CA GLY A 154 -38.95 -23.91 1.65
C GLY A 154 -38.86 -22.38 1.68
N ASP A 155 -39.91 -21.68 2.11
CA ASP A 155 -39.98 -20.22 2.06
C ASP A 155 -39.29 -19.51 3.23
N SER A 156 -39.08 -20.19 4.36
CA SER A 156 -38.40 -19.61 5.53
C SER A 156 -36.88 -19.42 5.33
N ILE A 157 -36.25 -20.17 4.43
CA ILE A 157 -34.78 -20.15 4.23
C ILE A 157 -34.34 -18.92 3.40
N LYS A 158 -35.21 -18.34 2.57
CA LYS A 158 -34.87 -17.19 1.70
C LYS A 158 -34.80 -15.86 2.45
N GLN A 159 -35.47 -15.72 3.59
CA GLN A 159 -35.46 -14.47 4.37
C GLN A 159 -34.15 -14.27 5.16
N LEU A 160 -33.48 -15.34 5.57
CA LEU A 160 -32.22 -15.29 6.33
C LEU A 160 -31.00 -14.88 5.48
N SER A 161 -31.00 -15.16 4.17
CA SER A 161 -29.87 -14.84 3.27
C SER A 161 -29.75 -13.35 2.92
N ASN A 162 -30.85 -12.59 2.97
CA ASN A 162 -30.86 -11.19 2.52
C ASN A 162 -30.44 -10.21 3.62
N GLN A 163 -30.67 -10.56 4.88
CA GLN A 163 -30.35 -9.71 6.04
C GLN A 163 -28.82 -9.53 6.25
N ASP A 164 -28.02 -10.53 5.86
CA ASP A 164 -26.57 -10.50 6.00
C ASP A 164 -25.87 -9.62 4.94
N LYS A 165 -26.43 -9.55 3.73
CA LYS A 165 -25.87 -8.71 2.64
C LYS A 165 -26.02 -7.22 2.95
N THR A 166 -27.18 -6.81 3.46
CA THR A 166 -27.47 -5.41 3.81
C THR A 166 -26.56 -4.90 4.94
N GLN A 167 -26.22 -5.76 5.90
CA GLN A 167 -25.35 -5.40 7.02
C GLN A 167 -23.90 -5.20 6.57
N VAL A 168 -23.39 -6.05 5.66
CA VAL A 168 -22.04 -5.93 5.08
C VAL A 168 -21.89 -4.65 4.24
N ASP A 169 -22.90 -4.28 3.46
CA ASP A 169 -22.85 -3.07 2.64
C ASP A 169 -22.88 -1.78 3.49
N SER A 170 -23.64 -1.79 4.60
CA SER A 170 -23.65 -0.68 5.55
C SER A 170 -22.29 -0.45 6.22
N LEU A 171 -21.54 -1.53 6.52
CA LEU A 171 -20.20 -1.48 7.10
C LEU A 171 -19.16 -0.98 6.09
N LYS A 172 -19.23 -1.44 4.83
CA LYS A 172 -18.38 -0.92 3.73
C LYS A 172 -18.60 0.56 3.47
N GLN A 173 -19.83 1.04 3.61
CA GLN A 173 -20.12 2.47 3.44
C GLN A 173 -19.63 3.30 4.63
N LYS A 174 -19.74 2.76 5.86
CA LYS A 174 -19.22 3.40 7.08
C LYS A 174 -17.69 3.49 7.07
N SER A 175 -16.99 2.47 6.59
CA SER A 175 -15.53 2.49 6.44
C SER A 175 -15.08 3.49 5.38
N LYS A 176 -15.70 3.52 4.19
CA LYS A 176 -15.44 4.55 3.16
C LYS A 176 -15.59 5.98 3.69
N ARG A 177 -16.63 6.27 4.48
CA ARG A 177 -16.83 7.59 5.10
C ARG A 177 -15.76 7.94 6.14
N ARG A 178 -15.23 6.94 6.85
CA ARG A 178 -14.16 7.13 7.84
C ARG A 178 -12.83 7.44 7.16
N ILE A 179 -12.48 6.72 6.09
CA ILE A 179 -11.29 6.97 5.26
C ILE A 179 -11.36 8.38 4.65
N ALA A 180 -12.50 8.76 4.07
CA ALA A 180 -12.66 10.10 3.49
C ALA A 180 -12.48 11.24 4.52
N ARG A 181 -12.85 11.00 5.79
CA ARG A 181 -12.68 11.98 6.87
C ARG A 181 -11.22 12.10 7.33
N ILE A 182 -10.49 10.98 7.39
CA ILE A 182 -9.06 10.97 7.72
C ILE A 182 -8.28 11.73 6.64
N VAL A 183 -8.50 11.38 5.36
CA VAL A 183 -7.87 12.05 4.22
C VAL A 183 -8.17 13.55 4.20
N LYS A 184 -9.41 13.96 4.52
CA LYS A 184 -9.79 15.37 4.60
C LYS A 184 -9.11 16.11 5.77
N ASN A 185 -8.94 15.46 6.92
CA ASN A 185 -8.28 16.08 8.07
C ASN A 185 -6.77 16.24 7.84
N ASP A 186 -6.13 15.24 7.21
CA ASP A 186 -4.70 15.31 6.91
C ASP A 186 -4.40 16.37 5.83
N THR A 187 -5.27 16.51 4.83
CA THR A 187 -5.17 17.59 3.82
C THR A 187 -5.36 18.98 4.44
N LEU A 188 -6.31 19.16 5.36
CA LEU A 188 -6.49 20.40 6.15
C LEU A 188 -5.27 20.72 7.03
N SER A 189 -4.63 19.70 7.62
CA SER A 189 -3.41 19.86 8.40
C SER A 189 -2.23 20.33 7.54
N ILE A 190 -2.05 19.72 6.36
CA ILE A 190 -1.01 20.10 5.39
C ILE A 190 -1.21 21.53 4.89
N ASP A 191 -2.44 21.93 4.56
CA ASP A 191 -2.77 23.29 4.11
C ASP A 191 -2.61 24.35 5.20
N THR A 192 -2.73 23.94 6.48
CA THR A 192 -2.48 24.81 7.62
C THR A 192 -0.97 25.01 7.83
N ILE A 193 -0.18 23.95 7.70
CA ILE A 193 1.29 24.01 7.78
C ILE A 193 1.87 24.87 6.63
N LYS A 194 1.30 24.81 5.43
CA LYS A 194 1.71 25.65 4.28
C LYS A 194 1.40 27.13 4.44
N ARG A 195 0.46 27.52 5.31
CA ARG A 195 0.08 28.93 5.57
C ARG A 195 0.87 29.60 6.69
N VAL A 196 1.63 28.83 7.47
CA VAL A 196 2.43 29.32 8.62
C VAL A 196 3.92 29.53 8.24
N LYS A 197 4.29 29.29 6.98
CA LYS A 197 5.61 29.61 6.39
C LYS A 197 5.47 30.68 5.32
#